data_AF-A0A440CB81-F1
#
_entry.id   AF-A0A440CB81-F1
#
_cell.length_a   1.000
_cell.length_b   1.000
_cell.length_c   1.000
_cell.angle_alpha   90.00
_cell.angle_beta   90.00
_cell.angle_gamma   90.00
#
_symmetry.space_group_name_H-M   'P 1'
#
loop_
_entity.id
_entity.type
_entity.pdbx_description
1 polymer ?
#
loop_
_entity_poly.entity_id
_entity_poly.type
_entity_poly.pdbx_seq_one_letter_code
_entity_poly.pdbx_strand_id
1 'polypeptide(L)'
;MNVEDLGEPQMTCEMCESAEIRFVHFMENDRYPGTLSCGAICAGHMESDLAQAEARDKKMRSNASRRKRFPDRAGWKVNQKGNHVLKANGYRITVFKKGILWAAVVSRPPVATPYFTREKFPTLEAAKMAAFDTMSFMEENVPKPAPYHLIW
;
A
#
# COMPACT_ATOMS: atom_id res chain seq x y z
N MET A 1 3.19 -17.07 -2.03
CA MET A 1 3.50 -16.58 -0.68
C MET A 1 2.39 -15.62 -0.25
N ASN A 2 1.60 -16.00 0.75
CA ASN A 2 0.65 -15.10 1.39
C ASN A 2 1.42 -14.25 2.42
N VAL A 3 1.17 -12.95 2.47
CA VAL A 3 1.83 -12.05 3.44
C VAL A 3 0.78 -11.25 4.17
N GLU A 4 0.83 -11.30 5.49
CA GLU A 4 -0.06 -10.56 6.39
C GLU A 4 0.70 -9.40 7.05
N ASP A 5 0.07 -8.22 7.14
CA ASP A 5 0.59 -7.06 7.88
C ASP A 5 -0.19 -6.91 9.19
N LEU A 6 0.45 -7.24 10.32
CA LEU A 6 -0.14 -7.12 11.66
C LEU A 6 -0.27 -5.67 12.14
N GLY A 7 0.24 -4.69 11.38
CA GLY A 7 0.22 -3.27 11.72
C GLY A 7 1.37 -2.84 12.64
N GLU A 8 1.82 -3.71 13.53
CA GLU A 8 3.00 -3.57 14.37
C GLU A 8 3.71 -4.92 14.58
N PRO A 9 4.96 -4.97 15.07
CA PRO A 9 5.62 -6.23 15.41
C PRO A 9 4.89 -6.91 16.58
N GLN A 10 4.25 -8.06 16.34
CA GLN A 10 3.42 -8.73 17.35
C GLN A 10 3.60 -10.25 17.39
N MET A 11 4.36 -10.82 16.45
CA MET A 11 4.56 -12.27 16.34
C MET A 11 6.05 -12.59 16.37
N THR A 12 6.46 -13.66 17.04
CA THR A 12 7.84 -14.15 16.96
C THR A 12 8.02 -14.98 15.70
N CYS A 13 9.07 -14.73 14.93
CA CYS A 13 9.41 -15.52 13.74
C CYS A 13 9.68 -16.98 14.10
N GLU A 14 8.95 -17.92 13.51
CA GLU A 14 9.06 -19.35 13.84
C GLU A 14 10.33 -20.02 13.31
N MET A 15 11.05 -19.39 12.37
CA MET A 15 12.32 -19.93 11.87
C MET A 15 13.51 -19.58 12.78
N CYS A 16 13.59 -18.33 13.25
CA CYS A 16 14.73 -17.87 14.08
C CYS A 16 14.39 -17.76 15.56
N GLU A 17 13.12 -17.88 15.93
CA GLU A 17 12.58 -17.86 17.30
C GLU A 17 12.97 -16.63 18.14
N SER A 18 13.45 -15.57 17.50
CA SER A 18 14.06 -14.42 18.17
C SER A 18 13.49 -13.08 17.72
N ALA A 19 13.22 -12.89 16.43
CA ALA A 19 12.76 -11.62 15.92
C ALA A 19 11.24 -11.46 16.06
N GLU A 20 10.79 -10.32 16.60
CA GLU A 20 9.40 -9.89 16.50
C GLU A 20 9.12 -9.31 15.10
N ILE A 21 8.10 -9.85 14.44
CA ILE A 21 7.74 -9.58 13.04
C ILE A 21 6.36 -8.94 12.94
N ARG A 22 6.27 -8.00 11.99
CA ARG A 22 5.03 -7.31 11.59
C ARG A 22 4.46 -7.89 10.29
N PHE A 23 5.33 -8.14 9.32
CA PHE A 23 4.98 -8.74 8.04
C PHE A 23 5.22 -10.23 8.14
N VAL A 24 4.14 -11.00 8.25
CA VAL A 24 4.19 -12.45 8.42
C VAL A 24 4.12 -13.11 7.07
N HIS A 25 5.17 -13.86 6.75
CA HIS A 25 5.26 -14.69 5.57
C HIS A 25 4.96 -16.12 5.95
N PHE A 26 3.89 -16.68 5.39
CA PHE A 26 3.56 -18.09 5.57
C PHE A 26 4.38 -18.94 4.60
N MET A 27 5.25 -19.78 5.16
CA MET A 27 6.29 -20.54 4.45
C MET A 27 6.05 -22.03 4.54
N GLU A 28 6.08 -22.71 3.41
CA GLU A 28 6.09 -24.17 3.32
C GLU A 28 7.35 -24.59 2.57
N ASN A 29 8.03 -25.64 3.03
CA ASN A 29 9.11 -26.26 2.29
C ASN A 29 9.28 -27.74 2.67
N ASP A 30 10.01 -28.49 1.85
CA ASP A 30 10.22 -29.93 2.07
C ASP A 30 11.07 -30.25 3.31
N ARG A 31 11.68 -29.25 3.94
CA ARG A 31 12.57 -29.42 5.11
C ARG A 31 11.82 -29.39 6.43
N TYR A 32 10.63 -28.79 6.47
CA TYR A 32 9.83 -28.64 7.69
C TYR A 32 8.38 -29.07 7.43
N PRO A 33 7.80 -29.92 8.30
CA PRO A 33 6.40 -30.25 8.18
C PRO A 33 5.53 -29.05 8.56
N GLY A 34 4.56 -28.72 7.70
CA GLY A 34 3.58 -27.66 7.93
C GLY A 34 4.00 -26.28 7.44
N THR A 35 3.24 -25.28 7.83
CA THR A 35 3.42 -23.88 7.43
C THR A 35 4.06 -23.10 8.58
N LEU A 36 5.19 -22.44 8.33
CA LEU A 36 5.87 -21.57 9.30
C LEU A 36 5.52 -20.10 9.08
N SER A 37 5.35 -19.36 10.16
CA SER A 37 5.11 -17.92 10.21
C SER A 37 6.43 -17.17 10.38
N CYS A 38 6.97 -16.67 9.27
CA CYS A 38 8.34 -16.15 9.21
C CYS A 38 8.40 -14.67 8.90
N GLY A 39 9.45 -14.00 9.38
CA GLY A 39 9.82 -12.67 8.87
C GLY A 39 10.40 -12.76 7.47
N ALA A 40 10.39 -11.63 6.74
CA ALA A 40 10.82 -11.57 5.34
C ALA A 40 12.23 -12.16 5.10
N ILE A 41 13.21 -11.86 5.97
CA ILE A 41 14.59 -12.35 5.85
C ILE A 41 14.66 -13.88 6.02
N CYS A 42 14.01 -14.41 7.06
CA CYS A 42 13.92 -15.85 7.31
C CYS A 42 13.21 -16.57 6.16
N ALA A 43 12.11 -16.01 5.67
CA ALA A 43 11.45 -16.51 4.47
C ALA A 43 12.38 -16.53 3.24
N GLY A 44 13.21 -15.50 3.05
CA GLY A 44 14.21 -15.47 1.99
C GLY A 44 15.25 -16.58 2.09
N HIS A 45 15.69 -16.91 3.32
CA HIS A 45 16.55 -18.06 3.55
C HIS A 45 15.87 -19.38 3.18
N MET A 46 14.57 -19.53 3.49
CA MET A 46 13.81 -20.73 3.11
C MET A 46 13.64 -20.86 1.59
N GLU A 47 13.50 -19.74 0.88
CA GLU A 47 13.38 -19.69 -0.60
C GLU A 47 14.74 -19.78 -1.31
N SER A 48 15.86 -19.68 -0.59
CA SER A 48 17.21 -19.52 -1.15
C SER A 48 17.37 -18.28 -2.06
N ASP A 49 16.57 -17.23 -1.84
CA ASP A 49 16.63 -15.96 -2.56
C ASP A 49 16.51 -14.77 -1.57
N LEU A 50 17.60 -14.54 -0.84
CA LEU A 50 17.68 -13.47 0.16
C LEU A 50 17.55 -12.07 -0.48
N ALA A 51 18.14 -11.87 -1.66
CA ALA A 51 18.13 -10.57 -2.33
C ALA A 51 16.70 -10.15 -2.71
N GLN A 52 15.90 -11.09 -3.23
CA GLN A 52 14.49 -10.82 -3.51
C GLN A 52 13.70 -10.59 -2.22
N ALA A 53 13.97 -11.35 -1.16
CA ALA A 53 13.31 -11.17 0.12
C ALA A 53 13.56 -9.79 0.76
N GLU A 54 14.80 -9.31 0.72
CA GLU A 54 15.17 -7.96 1.17
C GLU A 54 14.46 -6.87 0.36
N ALA A 55 14.37 -7.05 -0.97
CA ALA A 55 13.64 -6.11 -1.82
C ALA A 55 12.14 -6.06 -1.47
N ARG A 56 11.52 -7.21 -1.18
CA ARG A 56 10.11 -7.29 -0.73
C ARG A 56 9.91 -6.62 0.64
N ASP A 57 10.77 -6.90 1.63
CA ASP A 57 10.70 -6.27 2.95
C ASP A 57 10.81 -4.75 2.87
N LYS A 58 11.82 -4.28 2.13
CA LYS A 58 12.05 -2.85 1.91
C LYS A 58 10.83 -2.19 1.25
N LYS A 59 10.22 -2.85 0.25
CA LYS A 59 8.99 -2.36 -0.40
C LYS A 59 7.83 -2.30 0.60
N MET A 60 7.60 -3.34 1.40
CA MET A 60 6.51 -3.40 2.39
C MET A 60 6.65 -2.33 3.48
N ARG A 61 7.83 -2.22 4.09
CA ARG A 61 8.12 -1.18 5.09
C ARG A 61 7.95 0.23 4.54
N SER A 62 8.47 0.48 3.33
CA SER A 62 8.31 1.76 2.65
C SER A 62 6.84 2.08 2.38
N ASN A 63 6.07 1.10 1.88
CA ASN A 63 4.63 1.25 1.63
C ASN A 63 3.87 1.58 2.92
N ALA A 64 4.07 0.82 3.99
CA ALA A 64 3.44 1.06 5.29
C ALA A 64 3.76 2.46 5.84
N SER A 65 5.04 2.87 5.76
CA SER A 65 5.47 4.21 6.18
C SER A 65 4.83 5.32 5.35
N ARG A 66 4.74 5.13 4.02
CA ARG A 66 4.09 6.10 3.12
C ARG A 66 2.59 6.18 3.38
N ARG A 67 1.93 5.03 3.58
CA ARG A 67 0.50 4.94 3.92
C ARG A 67 0.19 5.69 5.21
N LYS A 68 0.95 5.44 6.28
CA LYS A 68 0.79 6.09 7.58
C LYS A 68 0.95 7.61 7.49
N ARG A 69 1.90 8.11 6.71
CA ARG A 69 2.16 9.55 6.56
C ARG A 69 1.28 10.24 5.51
N PHE A 70 0.53 9.47 4.72
CA PHE A 70 -0.23 10.02 3.60
C PHE A 70 -1.33 11.00 4.02
N PRO A 71 -2.08 10.79 5.13
CA PRO A 71 -3.08 11.74 5.58
C PRO A 71 -2.53 13.15 5.84
N ASP A 72 -1.29 13.23 6.33
CA ASP A 72 -0.61 14.46 6.74
C ASP A 72 0.36 15.00 5.68
N ARG A 73 0.38 14.38 4.50
CA ARG A 73 1.31 14.75 3.42
C ARG A 73 1.18 16.23 3.06
N ALA A 74 2.32 16.92 3.04
CA ALA A 74 2.39 18.29 2.52
C ALA A 74 1.85 18.35 1.08
N GLY A 75 0.90 19.25 0.82
CA GLY A 75 0.25 19.42 -0.48
C GLY A 75 -1.24 19.10 -0.52
N TRP A 76 -1.81 18.54 0.55
CA TRP A 76 -3.27 18.54 0.72
C TRP A 76 -3.80 19.98 0.73
N LYS A 77 -4.86 20.22 -0.05
CA LYS A 77 -5.57 21.50 -0.09
C LYS A 77 -7.06 21.26 0.05
N VAL A 78 -7.80 22.24 0.54
CA VAL A 78 -9.26 22.23 0.54
C VAL A 78 -9.73 23.11 -0.62
N ASN A 79 -10.61 22.57 -1.48
CA ASN A 79 -11.19 23.35 -2.57
C ASN A 79 -12.44 24.12 -2.11
N GLN A 80 -13.01 24.96 -2.97
CA GLN A 80 -14.22 25.76 -2.65
C GLN A 80 -15.44 24.93 -2.24
N LYS A 81 -15.50 23.65 -2.64
CA LYS A 81 -16.58 22.71 -2.27
C LYS A 81 -16.32 22.01 -0.94
N GLY A 82 -15.24 22.34 -0.23
CA GLY A 82 -14.83 21.68 1.01
C GLY A 82 -14.17 20.31 0.82
N ASN A 83 -13.83 19.91 -0.41
CA ASN A 83 -13.17 18.63 -0.65
C ASN A 83 -11.66 18.76 -0.44
N HIS A 84 -11.06 17.74 0.16
CA HIS A 84 -9.62 17.64 0.29
C HIS A 84 -9.03 17.08 -1.00
N VAL A 85 -8.11 17.81 -1.62
CA VAL A 85 -7.49 17.45 -2.89
C VAL A 85 -5.99 17.34 -2.75
N LEU A 86 -5.40 16.37 -3.44
CA LEU A 86 -3.96 16.17 -3.52
C LEU A 86 -3.57 15.82 -4.97
N LYS A 87 -2.53 16.48 -5.46
CA LYS A 87 -1.85 16.11 -6.72
C LYS A 87 -0.50 15.52 -6.36
N ALA A 88 -0.26 14.27 -6.71
CA ALA A 88 0.99 13.58 -6.37
C ALA A 88 1.30 12.47 -7.38
N ASN A 89 2.55 12.38 -7.85
CA ASN A 89 3.03 11.28 -8.69
C ASN A 89 2.16 11.03 -9.94
N GLY A 90 1.64 12.09 -10.57
CA GLY A 90 0.73 11.99 -11.71
C GLY A 90 -0.72 11.65 -11.36
N TYR A 91 -1.02 11.38 -10.08
CA TYR A 91 -2.37 11.16 -9.58
C TYR A 91 -3.03 12.46 -9.14
N ARG A 92 -4.34 12.53 -9.34
CA ARG A 92 -5.25 13.50 -8.72
C ARG A 92 -6.17 12.74 -7.79
N ILE A 93 -6.11 13.09 -6.50
CA ILE A 93 -6.89 12.49 -5.43
C ILE A 93 -7.85 13.53 -4.90
N THR A 94 -9.11 13.15 -4.73
CA THR A 94 -10.13 13.99 -4.08
C THR A 94 -10.84 13.17 -3.01
N VAL A 95 -10.83 13.65 -1.78
CA VAL A 95 -11.55 13.11 -0.64
C VAL A 95 -12.68 14.07 -0.29
N PHE A 96 -13.90 13.55 -0.18
CA PHE A 96 -15.11 14.34 -0.07
C PHE A 96 -16.09 13.71 0.92
N LYS A 97 -16.96 14.54 1.50
CA LYS A 97 -18.05 14.08 2.36
C LYS A 97 -19.19 13.49 1.52
N LYS A 98 -19.80 12.43 2.04
CA LYS A 98 -21.03 11.81 1.54
C LYS A 98 -21.94 11.54 2.73
N GLY A 99 -22.77 12.52 3.07
CA GLY A 99 -23.50 12.55 4.34
C GLY A 99 -22.53 12.75 5.51
N ILE A 100 -22.63 11.89 6.53
CA ILE A 100 -21.71 11.89 7.68
C ILE A 100 -20.38 11.15 7.41
N LEU A 101 -20.31 10.39 6.31
CA LEU A 101 -19.14 9.58 5.96
C LEU A 101 -18.27 10.28 4.92
N TRP A 102 -17.09 9.72 4.69
CA TRP A 102 -16.10 10.17 3.73
C TRP A 102 -15.86 9.13 2.64
N ALA A 103 -15.58 9.58 1.44
CA ALA A 103 -15.16 8.73 0.33
C ALA A 103 -14.02 9.41 -0.43
N ALA A 104 -13.26 8.65 -1.21
CA ALA A 104 -12.24 9.21 -2.06
C ALA A 104 -12.35 8.71 -3.50
N VAL A 105 -11.83 9.53 -4.41
CA VAL A 105 -11.66 9.21 -5.81
C VAL A 105 -10.21 9.50 -6.21
N VAL A 106 -9.61 8.55 -6.90
CA VAL A 106 -8.23 8.61 -7.40
C VAL A 106 -8.28 8.52 -8.92
N SER A 107 -7.55 9.40 -9.59
CA SER A 107 -7.45 9.41 -11.05
C SER A 107 -6.00 9.64 -11.47
N ARG A 108 -5.62 9.12 -12.64
CA ARG A 108 -4.29 9.33 -13.24
C ARG A 108 -4.46 9.76 -14.70
N PRO A 109 -4.64 11.06 -14.98
CA PRO A 109 -4.75 11.54 -16.35
C PRO A 109 -3.57 11.05 -17.22
N PRO A 110 -3.79 10.70 -18.49
CA PRO A 110 -5.03 10.79 -19.25
C PRO A 110 -5.98 9.59 -19.08
N VAL A 111 -5.72 8.65 -18.15
CA VAL A 111 -6.64 7.52 -17.90
C VAL A 111 -8.00 8.08 -17.50
N ALA A 112 -9.00 7.82 -18.36
CA ALA A 112 -10.32 8.43 -18.25
C ALA A 112 -11.10 7.93 -17.04
N THR A 113 -10.94 6.66 -16.68
CA THR A 113 -11.71 6.03 -15.59
C THR A 113 -11.07 6.33 -14.23
N PRO A 114 -11.76 7.09 -13.35
CA PRO A 114 -11.33 7.26 -11.98
C PRO A 114 -11.69 6.03 -11.12
N TYR A 115 -10.92 5.78 -10.07
CA TYR A 115 -11.14 4.71 -9.11
C TYR A 115 -11.66 5.29 -7.80
N PHE A 116 -12.85 4.85 -7.40
CA PHE A 116 -13.43 5.20 -6.11
C PHE A 116 -12.99 4.21 -5.04
N THR A 117 -12.88 4.68 -3.80
CA THR A 117 -12.77 3.78 -2.66
C THR A 117 -13.97 2.85 -2.61
N ARG A 118 -13.73 1.55 -2.36
CA ARG A 118 -14.81 0.53 -2.31
C ARG A 118 -15.80 0.81 -1.19
N GLU A 119 -15.31 1.34 -0.08
CA GLU A 119 -16.06 1.65 1.12
C GLU A 119 -16.12 3.15 1.40
N LYS A 120 -16.96 3.50 2.37
CA LYS A 120 -17.05 4.85 2.96
C LYS A 120 -16.50 4.79 4.38
N PHE A 121 -15.89 5.88 4.82
CA PHE A 121 -15.13 5.91 6.05
C PHE A 121 -15.70 6.91 7.05
N PRO A 122 -15.63 6.63 8.37
CA PRO A 122 -16.14 7.53 9.39
C PRO A 122 -15.29 8.79 9.53
N THR A 123 -14.00 8.73 9.21
CA THR A 123 -13.07 9.85 9.37
C THR A 123 -12.41 10.26 8.06
N LEU A 124 -12.03 11.54 7.97
CA LEU A 124 -11.23 12.07 6.86
C LEU A 124 -9.90 11.32 6.73
N GLU A 125 -9.24 11.03 7.85
CA GLU A 125 -7.97 10.32 7.89
C GLU A 125 -8.08 8.91 7.29
N ALA A 126 -9.10 8.15 7.70
CA ALA A 126 -9.36 6.82 7.15
C ALA A 126 -9.64 6.87 5.64
N ALA A 127 -10.40 7.87 5.17
CA ALA A 127 -10.63 8.07 3.74
C ALA A 127 -9.35 8.46 2.98
N LYS A 128 -8.44 9.25 3.58
CA LYS A 128 -7.14 9.54 2.97
C LYS A 128 -6.25 8.30 2.91
N MET A 129 -6.21 7.47 3.95
CA MET A 129 -5.49 6.19 3.92
C MET A 129 -6.06 5.25 2.84
N ALA A 130 -7.38 5.13 2.74
CA ALA A 130 -8.02 4.35 1.69
C ALA A 130 -7.76 4.89 0.28
N ALA A 131 -7.60 6.21 0.14
CA ALA A 131 -7.16 6.82 -1.12
C ALA A 131 -5.71 6.43 -1.48
N PHE A 132 -4.82 6.29 -0.49
CA PHE A 132 -3.47 5.75 -0.70
C PHE A 132 -3.52 4.29 -1.18
N ASP A 133 -4.37 3.47 -0.56
CA ASP A 133 -4.53 2.06 -0.92
C ASP A 133 -5.07 1.93 -2.35
N THR A 134 -6.06 2.75 -2.70
CA THR A 134 -6.61 2.84 -4.07
C THR A 134 -5.55 3.29 -5.07
N MET A 135 -4.73 4.29 -4.73
CA MET A 135 -3.63 4.75 -5.58
C MET A 135 -2.55 3.66 -5.77
N SER A 136 -2.22 2.92 -4.71
CA SER A 136 -1.24 1.83 -4.76
C SER A 136 -1.75 0.69 -5.63
N PHE A 137 -3.03 0.34 -5.50
CA PHE A 137 -3.69 -0.61 -6.39
C PHE A 137 -3.61 -0.17 -7.86
N MET A 138 -3.90 1.10 -8.15
CA MET A 138 -3.78 1.63 -9.52
C MET A 138 -2.33 1.60 -10.04
N GLU A 139 -1.34 1.86 -9.19
CA GLU A 139 0.08 1.82 -9.56
C GLU A 139 0.52 0.41 -9.96
N GLU A 140 -0.02 -0.62 -9.29
CA GLU A 140 0.31 -2.03 -9.55
C GLU A 140 -0.49 -2.64 -10.70
N ASN A 141 -1.73 -2.21 -10.92
CA ASN A 141 -2.67 -2.90 -11.82
C ASN A 141 -3.08 -2.09 -13.07
N VAL A 142 -2.80 -0.79 -13.14
CA VAL A 142 -3.19 0.05 -14.28
C VAL A 142 -1.95 0.44 -15.09
N PRO A 143 -1.84 0.04 -16.37
CA PRO A 143 -0.71 0.39 -17.24
C PRO A 143 -0.49 1.90 -17.31
N LYS A 144 0.76 2.35 -17.11
CA LYS A 144 1.11 3.76 -17.25
C LYS A 144 0.83 4.20 -18.69
N PRO A 145 0.30 5.42 -18.90
CA PRO A 145 0.18 5.97 -20.25
C PRO A 145 1.55 5.95 -20.91
N ALA A 146 1.60 5.62 -22.21
CA ALA A 146 2.83 5.71 -22.97
C ALA A 146 3.41 7.13 -22.84
N PRO A 147 4.74 7.28 -22.73
CA PRO A 147 5.34 8.61 -22.78
C PRO A 147 4.86 9.30 -24.07
N TYR A 148 4.47 10.58 -23.96
CA TYR A 148 4.20 11.37 -25.15
C TYR A 148 5.49 11.44 -25.96
N HIS A 149 5.60 10.63 -27.02
CA HIS A 149 6.58 10.86 -28.05
C HIS A 149 6.15 12.16 -28.74
N LEU A 150 6.86 13.24 -28.45
CA LEU A 150 6.76 14.47 -29.23
C LEU A 150 7.22 14.13 -30.63
N ILE A 151 6.25 13.94 -31.54
CA ILE A 151 6.51 13.86 -32.97
C ILE A 151 6.80 15.31 -33.38
N TRP A 152 8.07 15.60 -33.66
CA TRP A 152 8.50 16.86 -34.27
C TRP A 152 8.25 16.85 -35.76
#